data_AF-A0A800BWA2-F1
#
_entry.id   AF-A0A800BWA2-F1
#
_cell.length_a   1.000
_cell.length_b   1.000
_cell.length_c   1.000
_cell.angle_alpha   90.00
_cell.angle_beta   90.00
_cell.angle_gamma   90.00
#
_symmetry.space_group_name_H-M   'P 1'
#
loop_
_entity.id
_entity.type
_entity.pdbx_description
1 polymer ?
#
loop_
_entity_poly.entity_id
_entity_poly.type
_entity_poly.pdbx_seq_one_letter_code
_entity_poly.pdbx_strand_id
1 'polypeptide(L)'
;TTDEQFDVIISDSTDPVGPGEVLFSSPFYEGVKRCLKPGGVFVAQNGVVFMQGEEVTTSAQRLRPLFADVHFYHAAVPTYVGGAMTFAWATDNTPLRQQPVEVIRERFERSGIQTRYYTPEVHVASFALPQYVLALMG
;
A
#
# COMPACT_ATOMS: atom_id res chain seq x y z
N THR A 1 5.48 17.27 -16.34
CA THR A 1 5.88 16.74 -15.01
C THR A 1 5.80 17.87 -14.00
N THR A 2 5.63 17.56 -12.71
CA THR A 2 5.61 18.54 -11.61
C THR A 2 6.87 18.43 -10.77
N ASP A 3 7.24 19.52 -10.10
CA ASP A 3 8.34 19.60 -9.12
C ASP A 3 7.82 19.60 -7.67
N GLU A 4 6.50 19.48 -7.48
CA GLU A 4 5.90 19.35 -6.16
C GLU A 4 6.31 18.05 -5.48
N GLN A 5 6.48 18.12 -4.16
CA GLN A 5 6.80 16.96 -3.33
C GLN A 5 5.77 16.76 -2.23
N PHE A 6 5.43 15.50 -1.98
CA PHE A 6 4.38 15.08 -1.06
C PHE A 6 4.93 14.21 0.06
N ASP A 7 4.35 14.35 1.25
CA ASP A 7 4.64 13.45 2.38
C ASP A 7 3.96 12.09 2.21
N VAL A 8 2.80 12.06 1.55
CA VAL A 8 2.02 10.84 1.27
C VAL A 8 1.45 10.93 -0.14
N ILE A 9 1.58 9.84 -0.91
CA ILE A 9 0.93 9.64 -2.21
C ILE A 9 0.02 8.42 -2.10
N ILE A 10 -1.27 8.60 -2.43
CA ILE A 10 -2.28 7.53 -2.45
C ILE A 10 -2.75 7.38 -3.90
N SER A 11 -2.56 6.21 -4.49
CA SER A 11 -3.07 5.88 -5.82
C SER A 11 -4.29 4.96 -5.71
N ASP A 12 -5.47 5.55 -5.97
CA ASP A 12 -6.75 4.85 -6.02
C ASP A 12 -7.13 4.59 -7.49
N SER A 13 -6.50 3.57 -8.09
CA SER A 13 -6.73 3.17 -9.47
C SER A 13 -7.70 2.00 -9.56
N THR A 14 -8.43 1.92 -10.67
CA THR A 14 -9.11 0.68 -11.08
C THR A 14 -8.10 -0.40 -11.48
N ASP A 15 -8.56 -1.65 -11.48
CA ASP A 15 -7.77 -2.82 -11.89
C ASP A 15 -7.04 -2.57 -13.23
N PRO A 16 -5.82 -3.13 -13.42
CA PRO A 16 -4.90 -2.79 -14.50
C PRO A 16 -5.36 -3.19 -15.91
N VAL A 17 -6.58 -3.71 -16.07
CA VAL A 17 -7.14 -4.03 -17.38
C VAL A 17 -7.67 -2.75 -18.04
N GLY A 18 -6.92 -2.22 -19.00
CA GLY A 18 -7.30 -1.04 -19.79
C GLY A 18 -6.55 0.22 -19.35
N PRO A 19 -7.21 1.38 -19.17
CA PRO A 19 -6.53 2.66 -18.92
C PRO A 19 -5.69 2.71 -17.63
N GLY A 20 -5.85 1.76 -16.71
CA GLY A 20 -5.12 1.65 -15.46
C GLY A 20 -3.70 1.05 -15.58
N GLU A 21 -3.36 0.36 -16.68
CA GLU A 21 -2.08 -0.35 -16.85
C GLU A 21 -0.85 0.55 -16.63
N VAL A 22 -0.95 1.81 -17.08
CA VAL A 22 0.13 2.80 -16.96
C VAL A 22 0.47 3.09 -15.49
N LEU A 23 -0.50 2.99 -14.58
CA LEU A 23 -0.34 3.26 -13.15
C LEU A 23 0.37 2.13 -12.39
N PHE A 24 0.66 1.02 -13.06
CA PHE A 24 1.45 -0.07 -12.51
C PHE A 24 2.86 -0.14 -13.11
N SER A 25 3.19 0.74 -14.06
CA SER A 25 4.46 0.71 -14.79
C SER A 25 5.65 1.27 -13.99
N SER A 26 6.88 0.85 -14.32
CA SER A 26 8.10 1.40 -13.69
C SER A 26 8.21 2.93 -13.83
N PRO A 27 7.92 3.55 -15.00
CA PRO A 27 7.94 5.01 -15.13
C PRO A 27 6.99 5.73 -14.17
N PHE A 28 5.83 5.13 -13.88
CA PHE A 28 4.90 5.69 -12.89
C PHE A 28 5.52 5.66 -11.49
N TYR A 29 6.05 4.52 -11.06
CA TYR A 29 6.67 4.41 -9.72
C TYR A 29 7.95 5.25 -9.57
N GLU A 30 8.74 5.40 -10.62
CA GLU A 30 9.86 6.36 -10.64
C GLU A 30 9.37 7.81 -10.49
N GLY A 31 8.24 8.14 -11.14
CA GLY A 31 7.55 9.41 -10.95
C GLY A 31 7.09 9.63 -9.51
N VAL A 32 6.45 8.63 -8.91
CA VAL A 32 6.05 8.64 -7.49
C VAL A 32 7.28 8.86 -6.60
N LYS A 33 8.36 8.10 -6.82
CA LYS A 33 9.60 8.22 -6.04
C LYS A 33 10.17 9.63 -6.09
N ARG A 34 10.22 10.24 -7.28
CA ARG A 34 10.70 11.61 -7.47
C ARG A 34 9.83 12.64 -6.74
N CYS A 35 8.52 12.42 -6.68
CA CYS A 35 7.57 13.36 -6.06
C CYS A 35 7.33 13.08 -4.57
N LEU A 36 7.99 12.09 -3.96
CA LEU A 36 7.95 11.88 -2.52
C LEU A 36 9.06 12.67 -1.83
N LYS A 37 8.71 13.32 -0.71
CA LYS A 37 9.70 13.87 0.21
C LYS A 37 10.51 12.75 0.87
N PRO A 38 11.72 13.03 1.39
CA PRO A 38 12.47 12.07 2.20
C PRO A 38 11.61 11.50 3.34
N GLY A 39 11.50 10.17 3.39
CA GLY A 39 10.69 9.46 4.37
C GLY A 39 9.18 9.46 4.12
N GLY A 40 8.73 9.94 2.95
CA GLY A 40 7.35 9.88 2.53
C GLY A 40 6.86 8.46 2.23
N VAL A 41 5.55 8.30 2.13
CA VAL A 41 4.88 7.00 1.95
C VAL A 41 4.07 6.98 0.66
N PHE A 42 4.22 5.90 -0.10
CA PHE A 42 3.34 5.56 -1.21
C PHE A 42 2.46 4.38 -0.83
N VAL A 43 1.16 4.50 -1.12
CA VAL A 43 0.22 3.38 -1.10
C VAL A 43 -0.62 3.34 -2.37
N ALA A 44 -0.98 2.14 -2.81
CA ALA A 44 -1.85 1.95 -3.96
C ALA A 44 -2.78 0.75 -3.78
N GLN A 45 -3.98 0.81 -4.36
CA GLN A 45 -4.80 -0.39 -4.56
C GLN A 45 -4.00 -1.42 -5.38
N ASN A 46 -4.11 -2.70 -5.02
CA ASN A 46 -3.39 -3.78 -5.68
C ASN A 46 -4.22 -5.07 -5.77
N GLY A 47 -5.48 -4.93 -6.16
CA GLY A 47 -6.34 -6.06 -6.53
C GLY A 47 -6.79 -6.98 -5.39
N VAL A 48 -7.63 -7.96 -5.74
CA VAL A 48 -8.00 -9.06 -4.85
C VAL A 48 -7.00 -10.21 -5.05
N VAL A 49 -6.05 -10.34 -4.12
CA VAL A 49 -4.87 -11.20 -4.26
C VAL A 49 -5.18 -12.69 -4.52
N PHE A 50 -6.33 -13.18 -4.06
CA PHE A 50 -6.76 -14.55 -4.34
C PHE A 50 -7.02 -14.79 -5.84
N MET A 51 -7.53 -13.76 -6.53
CA MET A 51 -7.86 -13.80 -7.96
C MET A 51 -6.73 -13.23 -8.83
N GLN A 52 -5.97 -12.28 -8.30
CA GLN A 52 -5.03 -11.42 -9.03
C GLN A 52 -3.63 -11.44 -8.38
N GLY A 53 -3.14 -12.63 -7.99
CA GLY A 53 -1.87 -12.76 -7.26
C GLY A 53 -0.64 -12.23 -8.00
N GLU A 54 -0.65 -12.23 -9.34
CA GLU A 54 0.44 -11.67 -10.16
C GLU A 54 0.64 -10.17 -9.97
N GLU A 55 -0.40 -9.43 -9.54
CA GLU A 55 -0.31 -7.99 -9.26
C GLU A 55 0.60 -7.71 -8.07
N VAL A 56 0.52 -8.53 -7.01
CA VAL A 56 1.41 -8.44 -5.85
C VAL A 56 2.84 -8.70 -6.27
N THR A 57 3.09 -9.77 -7.04
CA THR A 57 4.43 -10.11 -7.56
C THR A 57 5.00 -8.96 -8.38
N THR A 58 4.21 -8.44 -9.32
CA THR A 58 4.64 -7.40 -10.26
C THR A 58 4.92 -6.08 -9.54
N SER A 59 4.03 -5.64 -8.66
CA SER A 59 4.24 -4.42 -7.87
C SER A 59 5.44 -4.55 -6.93
N ALA A 60 5.63 -5.70 -6.28
CA ALA A 60 6.81 -5.95 -5.44
C ALA A 60 8.11 -5.81 -6.25
N GLN A 61 8.18 -6.46 -7.42
CA GLN A 61 9.35 -6.41 -8.30
C GLN A 61 9.66 -5.00 -8.81
N ARG A 62 8.63 -4.21 -9.12
CA ARG A 62 8.81 -2.85 -9.64
C ARG A 62 9.12 -1.82 -8.55
N LEU A 63 8.61 -2.00 -7.33
CA LEU A 63 8.83 -1.08 -6.21
C LEU A 63 10.15 -1.34 -5.46
N ARG A 64 10.59 -2.60 -5.33
CA ARG A 64 11.81 -2.98 -4.57
C ARG A 64 13.09 -2.25 -5.02
N PRO A 65 13.34 -1.99 -6.32
CA PRO A 65 14.50 -1.22 -6.75
C PRO A 65 14.45 0.26 -6.34
N LEU A 66 13.28 0.78 -5.98
CA LEU A 66 13.03 2.21 -5.74
C LEU A 66 12.93 2.57 -4.26
N PHE A 67 12.56 1.63 -3.38
CA PHE A 67 12.23 1.90 -1.98
C PHE A 67 12.92 0.92 -1.02
N ALA A 68 13.30 1.40 0.16
CA ALA A 68 13.96 0.57 1.17
C ALA A 68 13.00 -0.41 1.89
N ASP A 69 11.72 -0.07 2.02
CA ASP A 69 10.66 -0.94 2.56
C ASP A 69 9.52 -1.03 1.55
N VAL A 70 9.27 -2.25 1.06
CA VAL A 70 8.15 -2.58 0.16
C VAL A 70 7.39 -3.73 0.79
N HIS A 71 6.10 -3.52 1.04
CA HIS A 71 5.23 -4.49 1.70
C HIS A 71 3.80 -4.35 1.18
N PHE A 72 2.87 -5.14 1.71
CA PHE A 72 1.45 -5.04 1.42
C PHE A 72 0.63 -5.10 2.70
N TYR A 73 -0.50 -4.39 2.73
CA TYR A 73 -1.53 -4.58 3.74
C TYR A 73 -2.84 -4.97 3.06
N HIS A 74 -3.81 -5.44 3.82
CA HIS A 74 -5.06 -5.93 3.24
C HIS A 74 -6.29 -5.52 4.02
N ALA A 75 -7.42 -5.48 3.32
CA ALA A 75 -8.75 -5.33 3.93
C ALA A 75 -9.77 -6.16 3.15
N ALA A 76 -10.80 -6.65 3.84
CA ALA A 76 -11.94 -7.28 3.18
C ALA A 76 -12.94 -6.19 2.75
N VAL A 77 -13.11 -6.01 1.44
CA VAL A 77 -14.08 -5.07 0.87
C VAL A 77 -15.19 -5.90 0.21
N PRO A 78 -16.40 -6.03 0.82
CA PRO A 78 -17.37 -7.05 0.42
C PRO A 78 -17.82 -7.03 -1.04
N THR A 79 -17.81 -5.87 -1.68
CA THR A 79 -18.19 -5.70 -3.09
C THR A 79 -17.09 -6.06 -4.07
N TYR A 80 -15.86 -6.28 -3.60
CA TYR A 80 -14.77 -6.85 -4.39
C TYR A 80 -14.72 -8.35 -4.15
N VAL A 81 -15.20 -9.10 -5.14
CA VAL A 81 -15.34 -10.56 -5.06
C VAL A 81 -13.98 -11.25 -4.99
N GLY A 82 -13.87 -12.29 -4.16
CA GLY A 82 -12.67 -13.14 -4.08
C GLY A 82 -11.88 -13.01 -2.78
N GLY A 83 -12.33 -12.22 -1.82
CA GLY A 83 -11.76 -12.17 -0.47
C GLY A 83 -11.09 -10.84 -0.15
N ALA A 84 -9.87 -10.88 0.39
CA ALA A 84 -9.16 -9.67 0.79
C ALA A 84 -8.56 -8.95 -0.43
N MET A 85 -8.78 -7.63 -0.48
CA MET A 85 -8.04 -6.74 -1.35
C MET A 85 -6.70 -6.40 -0.71
N THR A 86 -5.64 -6.41 -1.51
CA THR A 86 -4.30 -5.98 -1.12
C THR A 86 -4.06 -4.54 -1.53
N PHE A 87 -3.22 -3.86 -0.74
CA PHE A 87 -2.75 -2.52 -0.99
C PHE A 87 -1.22 -2.52 -0.92
N ALA A 88 -0.58 -2.00 -1.97
CA ALA A 88 0.87 -1.82 -1.99
C ALA A 88 1.27 -0.77 -0.96
N TRP A 89 2.42 -0.97 -0.34
CA TRP A 89 3.08 -0.06 0.59
C TRP A 89 4.53 0.10 0.18
N ALA A 90 5.00 1.35 0.06
CA ALA A 90 6.40 1.63 -0.20
C ALA A 90 6.89 2.90 0.50
N THR A 91 8.06 2.83 1.15
CA THR A 91 8.71 3.97 1.79
C THR A 91 10.21 3.73 1.95
N ASP A 92 10.99 4.80 2.15
CA ASP A 92 12.37 4.69 2.64
C ASP A 92 12.46 4.69 4.17
N ASN A 93 11.37 5.02 4.86
CA ASN A 93 11.31 5.09 6.31
C ASN A 93 10.80 3.75 6.88
N THR A 94 11.72 2.78 6.95
CA THR A 94 11.44 1.37 7.29
C THR A 94 10.68 1.12 8.60
N PRO A 95 10.76 1.95 9.66
CA PRO A 95 9.98 1.75 10.88
C PRO A 95 8.48 2.05 10.75
N LEU A 96 8.02 2.73 9.69
CA LEU A 96 6.68 3.32 9.66
C LEU A 96 5.53 2.30 9.71
N ARG A 97 5.67 1.12 9.10
CA ARG A 97 4.61 0.08 9.13
C ARG A 97 4.61 -0.79 10.39
N GLN A 98 5.63 -0.68 11.23
CA GLN A 98 5.85 -1.54 12.40
C GLN A 98 5.66 -0.79 13.72
N GLN A 99 4.83 0.25 13.72
CA GLN A 99 4.54 1.01 14.93
C GLN A 99 3.71 0.16 15.91
N PRO A 100 3.99 0.24 17.24
CA PRO A 100 3.13 -0.37 18.24
C PRO A 100 1.69 0.14 18.15
N VAL A 101 0.72 -0.71 18.46
CA VAL A 101 -0.71 -0.36 18.40
C VAL A 101 -1.05 0.81 19.30
N GLU A 102 -0.33 0.98 20.40
CA GLU A 102 -0.46 2.08 21.36
C GLU A 102 -0.10 3.43 20.72
N VAL A 103 0.96 3.46 19.90
CA VAL A 103 1.37 4.67 19.16
C VAL A 103 0.33 5.03 18.11
N ILE A 104 -0.22 4.03 17.40
CA ILE A 104 -1.30 4.25 16.43
C ILE A 104 -2.56 4.74 17.12
N ARG A 105 -2.89 4.18 18.29
CA ARG A 105 -4.06 4.55 19.09
C ARG A 105 -3.98 6.01 19.55
N GLU A 106 -2.86 6.41 20.14
CA GLU A 106 -2.65 7.80 20.57
C GLU A 106 -2.82 8.79 19.40
N ARG A 107 -2.24 8.47 18.24
CA ARG A 107 -2.37 9.30 17.04
C ARG A 107 -3.81 9.36 16.53
N PHE A 108 -4.52 8.24 16.53
CA PHE A 108 -5.90 8.14 16.08
C PHE A 108 -6.82 8.96 16.98
N GLU A 109 -6.72 8.80 18.31
CA GLU A 109 -7.48 9.58 19.29
C GLU A 109 -7.23 11.09 19.13
N ARG A 110 -5.95 11.49 19.00
CA ARG A 110 -5.57 12.89 18.80
C ARG A 110 -6.09 13.47 17.48
N SER A 111 -6.27 12.65 16.45
CA SER A 111 -6.77 13.10 15.15
C SER A 111 -8.26 13.48 15.18
N GLY A 112 -9.03 12.96 16.13
CA GLY A 112 -10.48 13.18 16.22
C GLY A 112 -11.29 12.56 15.07
N ILE A 113 -10.67 11.74 14.23
CA ILE A 113 -11.35 11.08 13.10
C ILE A 113 -12.27 9.99 13.61
N GLN A 114 -13.52 9.99 13.15
CA GLN A 114 -14.50 8.94 13.43
C GLN A 114 -14.60 7.99 12.25
N THR A 115 -14.54 6.68 12.53
CA THR A 115 -14.46 5.63 11.49
C THR A 115 -15.48 4.52 11.78
N ARG A 116 -15.85 3.79 10.73
CA ARG A 116 -16.72 2.60 10.82
C ARG A 116 -15.96 1.27 10.70
N TYR A 117 -14.73 1.31 10.19
CA TYR A 117 -13.92 0.14 9.89
C TYR A 117 -12.52 0.24 10.49
N TYR A 118 -11.81 1.33 10.16
CA TYR A 118 -10.46 1.56 10.66
C TYR A 118 -10.44 1.68 12.18
N THR A 119 -9.61 0.88 12.83
CA THR A 119 -9.24 0.99 14.24
C THR A 119 -7.72 0.85 14.35
N PRO A 120 -7.09 1.30 15.44
CA PRO A 120 -5.66 1.07 15.65
C PRO A 120 -5.25 -0.41 15.56
N GLU A 121 -6.10 -1.31 16.04
CA GLU A 121 -5.90 -2.75 15.99
C GLU A 121 -5.97 -3.28 14.56
N VAL A 122 -6.98 -2.83 13.79
CA VAL A 122 -7.12 -3.19 12.38
C VAL A 122 -5.94 -2.65 11.56
N HIS A 123 -5.44 -1.44 11.86
CA HIS A 123 -4.26 -0.88 11.21
C HIS A 123 -3.06 -1.82 11.34
N VAL A 124 -2.69 -2.20 12.56
CA VAL A 124 -1.54 -3.08 12.80
C VAL A 124 -1.79 -4.47 12.21
N ALA A 125 -2.99 -5.03 12.40
CA ALA A 125 -3.34 -6.35 11.89
C ALA A 125 -3.37 -6.43 10.36
N SER A 126 -3.66 -5.32 9.66
CA SER A 126 -3.74 -5.31 8.19
C SER A 126 -2.42 -5.66 7.50
N PHE A 127 -1.29 -5.51 8.18
CA PHE A 127 0.03 -5.87 7.67
C PHE A 127 0.37 -7.37 7.84
N ALA A 128 -0.47 -8.14 8.56
CA ALA A 128 -0.32 -9.58 8.71
C ALA A 128 -0.86 -10.29 7.46
N LEU A 129 0.04 -10.83 6.64
CA LEU A 129 -0.32 -11.44 5.36
C LEU A 129 -0.41 -12.97 5.47
N PRO A 130 -1.39 -13.61 4.78
CA PRO A 130 -1.41 -15.06 4.63
C PRO A 130 -0.15 -15.59 3.93
N GLN A 131 0.22 -16.84 4.23
CA GLN A 131 1.45 -17.45 3.71
C GLN A 131 1.53 -17.47 2.17
N TYR A 132 0.40 -17.65 1.48
CA TYR A 132 0.37 -17.64 0.01
C TYR A 132 0.69 -16.25 -0.56
N VAL A 133 0.32 -15.18 0.13
CA VAL A 133 0.65 -13.80 -0.28
C VAL A 133 2.13 -13.53 -0.04
N LEU A 134 2.67 -13.96 1.10
CA LEU A 134 4.10 -13.84 1.38
C LEU A 134 4.95 -14.56 0.32
N ALA A 135 4.50 -15.71 -0.18
CA ALA A 135 5.19 -16.43 -1.25
C ALA A 135 5.21 -15.68 -2.59
N LEU A 136 4.17 -14.88 -2.89
CA LEU A 136 4.08 -14.08 -4.12
C LEU A 136 5.03 -12.86 -4.09
N MET A 137 5.31 -12.33 -2.90
CA MET A 137 6.22 -11.21 -2.75
C MET A 137 7.66 -11.59 -3.15
N GLY A 138 8.04 -12.85 -3.03
CA GLY A 138 9.43 -13.33 -3.14
C GLY A 138 10.33 -12.74 -2.07
#